data_AF-A0A976XKB6-F1
#
_entry.id   AF-A0A976XKB6-F1
#
_cell.length_a   1.000
_cell.length_b   1.000
_cell.length_c   1.000
_cell.angle_alpha   90.00
_cell.angle_beta   90.00
_cell.angle_gamma   90.00
#
_symmetry.space_group_name_H-M   'P 1'
#
loop_
_entity.id
_entity.type
_entity.pdbx_description
1 polymer ?
#
loop_
_entity_poly.entity_id
_entity_poly.type
_entity_poly.pdbx_seq_one_letter_code
_entity_poly.pdbx_strand_id
1 'polypeptide(L)'
;MIKLKCVLDHLSHKHQDFVDGLNEELKIFLKSIKDYRIKKLNKRLSRWAREVSIILKEAGVDHKRSVLFDYLYAEIYIKEHNFIIKCTGPYSYYTKSSFLTKFAKIEQDTLIMKGFNVGIIPYYEWNRLKTNQDKIEYLKNFGENAALTLNDELD
;
A
#
# COMPACT_ATOMS: atom_id res chain seq x y z
N MET A 1 -15.65 -1.47 -7.59
CA MET A 1 -14.80 -1.93 -8.71
C MET A 1 -13.31 -2.04 -8.35
N ILE A 2 -12.69 -1.07 -7.66
CA ILE A 2 -11.28 -1.18 -7.18
C ILE A 2 -11.03 -2.50 -6.44
N LYS A 3 -11.87 -2.83 -5.44
CA LYS A 3 -11.71 -4.06 -4.66
C LYS A 3 -11.71 -5.33 -5.51
N LEU A 4 -12.60 -5.40 -6.51
CA LEU A 4 -12.70 -6.55 -7.41
C LEU A 4 -11.46 -6.67 -8.29
N LYS A 5 -10.88 -5.57 -8.75
CA LYS A 5 -9.60 -5.59 -9.48
C LYS A 5 -8.44 -6.07 -8.62
N CYS A 6 -8.34 -5.62 -7.37
CA CYS A 6 -7.30 -6.10 -6.45
C CYS A 6 -7.41 -7.62 -6.24
N VAL A 7 -8.64 -8.11 -6.02
CA VAL A 7 -8.90 -9.55 -5.85
C VAL A 7 -8.60 -10.31 -7.14
N LEU A 8 -8.98 -9.78 -8.31
CA LEU A 8 -8.68 -10.40 -9.60
C LEU A 8 -7.18 -10.49 -9.86
N ASP A 9 -6.41 -9.41 -9.66
CA ASP A 9 -4.95 -9.44 -9.82
C ASP A 9 -4.32 -10.45 -8.85
N HIS A 10 -4.80 -10.50 -7.60
CA HIS A 10 -4.33 -11.46 -6.62
C HIS A 10 -4.64 -12.92 -7.00
N LEU A 11 -5.88 -13.20 -7.44
CA LEU A 11 -6.30 -14.53 -7.88
C LEU A 11 -5.52 -14.97 -9.12
N SER A 12 -5.37 -14.08 -10.11
CA SER A 12 -4.64 -14.39 -11.33
C SER A 12 -3.17 -14.70 -11.04
N HIS A 13 -2.56 -14.04 -10.05
CA HIS A 13 -1.15 -14.26 -9.76
C HIS A 13 -0.88 -15.42 -8.80
N LYS A 14 -1.70 -15.60 -7.76
CA LYS A 14 -1.48 -16.63 -6.72
C LYS A 14 -2.28 -17.92 -6.93
N HIS A 15 -3.31 -17.88 -7.77
CA HIS A 15 -4.27 -18.96 -7.96
C HIS A 15 -4.69 -19.10 -9.44
N GLN A 16 -3.73 -19.05 -10.36
CA GLN A 16 -4.00 -19.08 -11.80
C GLN A 16 -4.81 -20.32 -12.22
N ASP A 17 -4.49 -21.50 -11.68
CA ASP A 17 -5.24 -22.74 -11.97
C ASP A 17 -6.73 -22.63 -11.62
N PHE A 18 -7.06 -21.94 -10.53
CA PHE A 18 -8.45 -21.69 -10.15
C PHE A 18 -9.15 -20.80 -11.19
N VAL A 19 -8.46 -19.76 -11.67
CA VAL A 19 -8.99 -18.83 -12.69
C VAL A 19 -9.21 -19.55 -14.02
N ASP A 20 -8.29 -20.43 -14.41
CA ASP A 20 -8.35 -21.16 -15.67
C ASP A 20 -9.49 -22.19 -15.68
N GLY A 21 -9.79 -22.78 -14.53
CA GLY A 21 -10.89 -23.73 -14.31
C GLY A 21 -12.29 -23.10 -14.23
N LEU A 22 -12.42 -21.76 -14.28
CA LEU A 22 -13.72 -21.11 -14.27
C LEU A 22 -14.49 -21.32 -15.58
N ASN A 23 -15.82 -21.33 -15.49
CA ASN A 23 -16.69 -21.39 -16.66
C ASN A 23 -16.63 -20.09 -17.49
N GLU A 24 -17.13 -20.15 -18.72
CA GLU A 24 -17.07 -19.02 -19.67
C GLU A 24 -17.82 -17.78 -19.17
N GLU A 25 -18.96 -17.95 -18.50
CA GLU A 25 -19.72 -16.83 -17.93
C GLU A 25 -18.90 -16.04 -16.91
N LEU A 26 -18.22 -16.75 -16.00
CA LEU A 26 -17.34 -16.14 -15.02
C LEU A 26 -16.11 -15.52 -15.68
N LYS A 27 -15.53 -16.14 -16.70
CA LYS A 27 -14.41 -15.55 -17.47
C LYS A 27 -14.80 -14.23 -18.14
N ILE A 28 -16.00 -14.16 -18.72
CA ILE A 28 -16.57 -12.91 -19.28
C ILE A 28 -16.72 -11.86 -18.19
N PHE A 29 -17.23 -12.23 -17.01
CA PHE A 29 -17.35 -11.33 -15.87
C PHE A 29 -15.98 -10.81 -15.39
N LEU A 30 -14.98 -11.69 -15.25
CA LEU A 30 -13.62 -11.28 -14.87
C LEU A 30 -13.00 -10.32 -15.89
N LYS A 31 -13.22 -10.57 -17.19
CA LYS A 31 -12.80 -9.66 -18.25
C LYS A 31 -13.46 -8.28 -18.10
N SER A 32 -14.75 -8.22 -17.77
CA SER A 32 -15.44 -6.96 -17.51
C SER A 32 -14.84 -6.17 -16.33
N ILE A 33 -14.39 -6.87 -15.28
CA ILE A 33 -13.66 -6.26 -14.16
C ILE A 33 -12.30 -5.73 -14.62
N LYS A 34 -11.56 -6.50 -15.42
CA LYS A 34 -10.24 -6.11 -15.96
C LYS A 34 -10.34 -4.87 -16.86
N ASP A 35 -11.34 -4.83 -17.73
CA ASP A 35 -11.51 -3.76 -18.71
C ASP A 35 -12.12 -2.49 -18.10
N TYR A 36 -12.74 -2.59 -16.91
CA TYR A 36 -13.32 -1.44 -16.24
C TYR A 36 -12.27 -0.36 -15.96
N ARG A 37 -12.47 0.85 -16.50
CA ARG A 37 -11.59 1.99 -16.27
C ARG A 37 -11.93 2.69 -14.96
N ILE A 38 -10.94 2.81 -14.08
CA ILE A 38 -11.11 3.56 -12.84
C ILE A 38 -10.76 5.02 -13.09
N LYS A 39 -11.73 5.89 -12.78
CA LYS A 39 -11.51 7.33 -12.84
C LYS A 39 -10.51 7.72 -11.75
N LYS A 40 -9.52 8.53 -12.12
CA LYS A 40 -8.63 9.17 -11.16
C LYS A 40 -9.48 10.06 -10.24
N LEU A 41 -9.50 9.73 -8.97
CA LEU A 41 -10.07 10.55 -7.92
C LEU A 41 -9.00 11.47 -7.36
N ASN A 42 -9.38 12.69 -6.99
CA ASN A 42 -8.56 13.53 -6.13
C ASN A 42 -8.65 12.99 -4.70
N LYS A 43 -7.94 11.89 -4.44
CA LYS A 43 -7.94 11.24 -3.12
C LYS A 43 -7.16 12.12 -2.15
N ARG A 44 -7.87 12.73 -1.21
CA ARG A 44 -7.27 13.45 -0.09
C ARG A 44 -6.50 12.45 0.78
N LEU A 45 -5.28 12.80 1.16
CA LEU A 45 -4.51 12.04 2.15
C LEU A 45 -5.29 11.97 3.47
N SER A 46 -5.16 10.83 4.15
CA SER A 46 -5.55 10.75 5.55
C SER A 46 -4.77 11.76 6.39
N ARG A 47 -5.28 12.10 7.58
CA ARG A 47 -4.61 13.03 8.49
C ARG A 47 -3.17 12.59 8.79
N TRP A 48 -2.97 11.33 9.16
CA TRP A 48 -1.65 10.82 9.51
C TRP A 48 -0.72 10.70 8.29
N ALA A 49 -1.22 10.36 7.09
CA ALA A 49 -0.37 10.34 5.89
C ALA A 49 0.11 11.75 5.52
N ARG A 50 -0.71 12.77 5.78
CA ARG A 50 -0.29 14.17 5.67
C ARG A 50 0.79 14.52 6.70
N GLU A 51 0.65 14.07 7.94
CA GLU A 51 1.67 14.30 8.98
C GLU A 51 3.00 13.63 8.63
N VAL A 52 2.98 12.35 8.23
CA VAL A 52 4.18 11.63 7.76
C VAL A 52 4.85 12.38 6.61
N SER A 53 4.06 12.81 5.61
CA SER A 53 4.58 13.57 4.47
C SER A 53 5.23 14.90 4.87
N ILE A 54 4.68 15.62 5.86
CA ILE A 54 5.28 16.86 6.35
C ILE A 54 6.64 16.57 6.98
N ILE A 55 6.72 15.57 7.86
CA ILE A 55 7.95 15.25 8.59
C ILE A 55 9.03 14.73 7.64
N LEU A 56 8.67 13.87 6.67
CA LEU A 56 9.60 13.43 5.63
C LEU A 56 10.16 14.62 4.84
N LYS A 57 9.32 15.60 4.50
CA LYS A 57 9.77 16.80 3.78
C LYS A 57 10.70 17.65 4.64
N GLU A 58 10.40 17.82 5.92
CA GLU A 58 11.27 18.54 6.88
C GLU A 58 12.62 17.83 7.06
N ALA A 59 12.65 16.51 6.96
CA ALA A 59 13.87 15.69 6.95
C ALA A 59 14.61 15.65 5.61
N GLY A 60 14.15 16.39 4.59
CA GLY A 60 14.79 16.45 3.27
C GLY A 60 14.50 15.29 2.33
N VAL A 61 13.51 14.44 2.63
CA VAL A 61 13.13 13.29 1.79
C VAL A 61 12.16 13.73 0.69
N ASP A 62 12.61 13.68 -0.58
CA ASP A 62 11.72 13.92 -1.72
C ASP A 62 10.73 12.77 -1.91
N HIS A 63 9.45 13.11 -2.07
CA HIS A 63 8.39 12.13 -2.22
C HIS A 63 7.15 12.70 -2.90
N LYS A 64 6.42 11.83 -3.59
CA LYS A 64 5.11 12.13 -4.17
C LYS A 64 4.00 11.67 -3.23
N ARG A 65 2.85 12.34 -3.33
CA ARG A 65 1.68 12.09 -2.49
C ARG A 65 0.49 11.65 -3.33
N SER A 66 -0.28 10.68 -2.83
CA SER A 66 -1.53 10.23 -3.46
C SER A 66 -1.35 9.86 -4.95
N VAL A 67 -0.34 9.03 -5.22
CA VAL A 67 -0.02 8.58 -6.58
C VAL A 67 -0.91 7.41 -6.93
N LEU A 68 -1.58 7.48 -8.08
CA LEU A 68 -2.38 6.38 -8.61
C LEU A 68 -1.49 5.47 -9.46
N PHE A 69 -1.35 4.22 -9.04
CA PHE A 69 -0.72 3.13 -9.80
C PHE A 69 -1.82 2.15 -10.22
N ASP A 70 -2.13 2.15 -11.52
CA ASP A 70 -3.31 1.52 -12.11
C ASP A 70 -4.62 1.97 -11.44
N TYR A 71 -4.99 1.27 -10.37
CA TYR A 71 -6.21 1.48 -9.60
C TYR A 71 -5.95 1.58 -8.08
N LEU A 72 -4.69 1.47 -7.65
CA LEU A 72 -4.26 1.58 -6.25
C LEU A 72 -3.62 2.93 -5.99
N TYR A 73 -3.98 3.55 -4.87
CA TYR A 73 -3.35 4.77 -4.42
C TYR A 73 -2.19 4.44 -3.47
N ALA A 74 -0.99 4.84 -3.85
CA ALA A 74 0.13 5.00 -2.94
C ALA A 74 -0.02 6.34 -2.20
N GLU A 75 -0.08 6.29 -0.88
CA GLU A 75 -0.24 7.49 -0.07
C GLU A 75 1.01 8.36 -0.13
N ILE A 76 2.18 7.74 0.05
CA ILE A 76 3.50 8.36 -0.12
C ILE A 76 4.35 7.43 -0.99
N TYR A 77 4.98 8.00 -2.02
CA TYR A 77 5.85 7.29 -2.95
C TYR A 77 7.21 7.98 -3.04
N ILE A 78 8.26 7.25 -2.69
CA ILE A 78 9.66 7.66 -2.77
C ILE A 78 10.24 7.02 -4.04
N LYS A 79 10.37 7.82 -5.10
CA LYS A 79 10.68 7.34 -6.44
C LYS A 79 12.06 6.67 -6.52
N GLU A 80 13.05 7.25 -5.85
CA GLU A 80 14.44 6.80 -5.88
C GLU A 80 14.61 5.34 -5.47
N HIS A 81 13.83 4.88 -4.48
CA HIS A 81 13.90 3.52 -3.95
C HIS A 81 12.73 2.63 -4.39
N ASN A 82 11.94 3.10 -5.35
CA ASN A 82 10.66 2.49 -5.75
C ASN A 82 9.78 2.09 -4.54
N PHE A 83 9.76 2.94 -3.50
CA PHE A 83 9.23 2.59 -2.18
C PHE A 83 7.91 3.30 -1.92
N ILE A 84 6.91 2.55 -1.48
CA ILE A 84 5.59 3.04 -1.09
C ILE A 84 5.46 2.91 0.43
N ILE A 85 5.12 4.03 1.07
CA ILE A 85 4.69 4.02 2.47
C ILE A 85 3.16 3.99 2.48
N LYS A 86 2.60 2.92 3.06
CA LYS A 86 1.17 2.82 3.38
C LYS A 86 0.95 3.22 4.82
N CYS A 87 0.30 4.35 5.03
CA CYS A 87 -0.17 4.77 6.34
C CYS A 87 -1.57 4.20 6.61
N THR A 88 -1.59 2.99 7.15
CA THR A 88 -2.82 2.20 7.37
C THR A 88 -3.66 2.72 8.55
N GLY A 89 -4.93 3.04 8.28
CA GLY A 89 -5.89 3.52 9.28
C GLY A 89 -6.55 2.43 10.11
N PRO A 90 -7.40 2.77 11.10
CA PRO A 90 -8.10 1.80 11.94
C PRO A 90 -8.87 0.73 11.15
N TYR A 91 -9.53 1.12 10.06
CA TYR A 91 -10.32 0.20 9.22
C TYR A 91 -9.47 -0.74 8.36
N SER A 92 -8.14 -0.56 8.33
CA SER A 92 -7.23 -1.52 7.71
C SER A 92 -7.00 -2.75 8.58
N TYR A 93 -7.41 -2.72 9.85
CA TYR A 93 -7.17 -3.76 10.86
C TYR A 93 -8.47 -4.44 11.31
N TYR A 94 -8.35 -5.67 11.81
CA TYR A 94 -9.46 -6.31 12.52
C TYR A 94 -9.70 -5.64 13.88
N THR A 95 -10.96 -5.65 14.33
CA THR A 95 -11.37 -5.05 15.60
C THR A 95 -10.52 -5.60 16.76
N LYS A 96 -9.96 -4.68 17.56
CA LYS A 96 -9.09 -5.00 18.73
C LYS A 96 -7.84 -5.83 18.37
N SER A 97 -7.30 -5.65 17.16
CA SER A 97 -6.14 -6.39 16.69
C SER A 97 -5.15 -5.50 15.93
N SER A 98 -3.87 -5.89 15.93
CA SER A 98 -2.84 -5.38 15.03
C SER A 98 -2.77 -6.15 13.71
N PHE A 99 -3.63 -7.15 13.50
CA PHE A 99 -3.70 -7.87 12.22
C PHE A 99 -4.45 -7.07 11.17
N LEU A 100 -3.81 -6.87 10.02
CA LEU A 100 -4.45 -6.31 8.83
C LEU A 100 -5.63 -7.19 8.38
N THR A 101 -6.69 -6.53 7.92
CA THR A 101 -7.77 -7.21 7.20
C THR A 101 -7.22 -7.89 5.95
N LYS A 102 -7.88 -8.97 5.51
CA LYS A 102 -7.52 -9.65 4.24
C LYS A 102 -7.45 -8.67 3.08
N PHE A 103 -8.37 -7.71 3.00
CA PHE A 103 -8.36 -6.73 1.92
C PHE A 103 -7.16 -5.79 1.98
N ALA A 104 -6.82 -5.25 3.16
CA ALA A 104 -5.64 -4.39 3.31
C ALA A 104 -4.33 -5.14 2.96
N LYS A 105 -4.26 -6.44 3.29
CA LYS A 105 -3.16 -7.31 2.91
C LYS A 105 -3.13 -7.57 1.40
N ILE A 106 -4.27 -7.85 0.76
CA ILE A 106 -4.34 -7.99 -0.70
C ILE A 106 -3.87 -6.71 -1.40
N GLU A 107 -4.25 -5.52 -0.93
CA GLU A 107 -3.76 -4.26 -1.51
C GLU A 107 -2.25 -4.08 -1.35
N GLN A 108 -1.67 -4.53 -0.23
CA GLN A 108 -0.22 -4.53 -0.02
C GLN A 108 0.46 -5.52 -0.97
N ASP A 109 0.02 -6.79 -0.97
CA ASP A 109 0.54 -7.84 -1.83
C ASP A 109 0.46 -7.44 -3.31
N THR A 110 -0.62 -6.78 -3.73
CA THR A 110 -0.79 -6.32 -5.12
C THR A 110 0.25 -5.27 -5.52
N LEU A 111 0.65 -4.38 -4.60
CA LEU A 111 1.72 -3.42 -4.86
C LEU A 111 3.08 -4.13 -4.95
N ILE A 112 3.34 -5.07 -4.04
CA ILE A 112 4.58 -5.87 -4.04
C ILE A 112 4.69 -6.68 -5.34
N MET A 113 3.61 -7.35 -5.75
CA MET A 113 3.55 -8.09 -7.01
C MET A 113 3.76 -7.20 -8.26
N LYS A 114 3.49 -5.89 -8.15
CA LYS A 114 3.77 -4.91 -9.20
C LYS A 114 5.21 -4.36 -9.14
N GLY A 115 6.06 -4.92 -8.27
CA GLY A 115 7.48 -4.60 -8.15
C GLY A 115 7.80 -3.44 -7.22
N PHE A 116 6.85 -2.99 -6.38
CA PHE A 116 7.10 -1.93 -5.41
C PHE A 116 7.60 -2.49 -4.08
N ASN A 117 8.52 -1.76 -3.47
CA ASN A 117 8.88 -1.96 -2.07
C ASN A 117 7.80 -1.31 -1.20
N VAL A 118 7.24 -2.02 -0.22
CA VAL A 118 6.08 -1.52 0.55
C VAL A 118 6.34 -1.59 2.04
N GLY A 119 6.42 -0.42 2.67
CA GLY A 119 6.44 -0.28 4.13
C GLY A 119 5.10 0.18 4.68
N ILE A 120 4.75 -0.29 5.87
CA ILE A 120 3.50 0.07 6.55
C ILE A 120 3.80 0.90 7.79
N ILE A 121 3.09 2.03 7.91
CA ILE A 121 3.00 2.78 9.16
C ILE A 121 1.59 2.56 9.74
N PRO A 122 1.46 1.80 10.84
CA PRO A 122 0.19 1.58 11.51
C PRO A 122 -0.31 2.82 12.24
N TYR A 123 -1.61 3.12 12.15
CA TYR A 123 -2.20 4.25 12.89
C TYR A 123 -1.97 4.16 14.40
N TYR A 124 -1.97 2.95 14.98
CA TYR A 124 -1.85 2.76 16.42
C TYR A 124 -0.42 2.99 16.91
N GLU A 125 0.60 2.79 16.07
CA GLU A 125 1.99 3.16 16.37
C GLU A 125 2.16 4.65 16.23
N TRP A 126 1.74 5.20 15.08
CA TRP A 126 1.84 6.62 14.79
C TRP A 126 1.16 7.50 15.85
N ASN A 127 -0.03 7.11 16.30
CA ASN A 127 -0.79 7.87 17.28
C ASN A 127 -0.24 7.76 18.71
N ARG A 128 0.66 6.82 19.00
CA ARG A 128 1.35 6.73 20.31
C ARG A 128 2.48 7.74 20.44
N LEU A 129 3.00 8.23 19.32
CA LEU A 129 4.09 9.21 19.26
C LEU A 129 3.53 10.59 19.61
N LYS A 130 3.97 11.15 20.75
CA LYS A 130 3.38 12.36 21.33
C LYS A 130 4.05 13.62 20.80
N THR A 131 5.35 13.56 20.54
CA THR A 131 6.13 14.71 20.09
C THR A 131 6.56 14.56 18.62
N ASN A 132 6.89 15.68 17.97
CA ASN A 132 7.48 15.62 16.63
C ASN A 132 8.83 14.91 16.64
N GLN A 133 9.61 15.02 17.72
CA GLN A 133 10.88 14.31 17.86
C GLN A 133 10.68 12.79 17.84
N ASP A 134 9.67 12.28 18.56
CA ASP A 134 9.34 10.85 18.56
C ASP A 134 8.97 10.36 17.14
N LYS A 135 8.26 11.20 16.38
CA LYS A 135 7.86 10.89 15.00
C LYS A 135 9.04 10.89 14.03
N ILE A 136 9.98 11.83 14.19
CA ILE A 136 11.22 11.86 13.41
C ILE A 136 12.03 10.60 13.68
N GLU A 137 12.24 10.26 14.96
CA GLU A 137 13.00 9.08 15.36
C GLU A 137 12.33 7.79 14.86
N TYR A 138 11.00 7.69 14.94
CA TYR A 138 10.25 6.57 14.38
C TYR A 138 10.48 6.43 12.88
N LEU A 139 10.38 7.52 12.11
CA LEU A 139 10.57 7.47 10.65
C LEU A 139 12.01 7.15 10.25
N LYS A 140 13.00 7.60 11.03
CA LYS A 140 14.40 7.24 10.83
C LYS A 140 14.61 5.74 11.00
N ASN A 141 14.19 5.17 12.13
CA ASN A 141 14.27 3.73 12.38
C ASN A 141 13.47 2.92 11.34
N PHE A 142 12.30 3.41 10.94
CA PHE A 142 11.51 2.80 9.87
C PHE A 142 12.27 2.76 8.54
N GLY A 143 12.93 3.86 8.17
CA GLY A 143 13.73 3.95 6.95
C GLY A 143 14.97 3.05 6.98
N GLU A 144 15.67 3.00 8.11
CA GLU A 144 16.84 2.12 8.30
C GLU A 144 16.45 0.64 8.19
N ASN A 145 15.37 0.23 8.86
CA ASN A 145 14.87 -1.15 8.76
C ASN A 145 14.42 -1.49 7.33
N ALA A 146 13.76 -0.54 6.66
CA ALA A 146 13.39 -0.72 5.25
C ALA A 146 14.61 -0.90 4.36
N ALA A 147 15.67 -0.10 4.54
CA ALA A 147 16.90 -0.22 3.77
C ALA A 147 17.61 -1.56 3.99
N LEU A 148 17.66 -2.07 5.23
CA LEU A 148 18.22 -3.39 5.53
C LEU A 148 17.49 -4.50 4.76
N THR A 149 16.15 -4.47 4.80
CA THR A 149 15.32 -5.47 4.11
C THR A 149 15.54 -5.45 2.59
N LEU A 150 15.78 -4.28 2.02
CA LEU A 150 16.01 -4.13 0.58
C LEU A 150 17.37 -4.63 0.13
N ASN A 151 18.39 -4.55 0.99
CA ASN A 151 19.72 -5.04 0.68
C ASN A 151 19.79 -6.56 0.78
N ASP A 152 19.07 -7.16 1.74
CA ASP A 152 18.98 -8.62 1.88
C ASP A 152 18.31 -9.32 0.67
N GLU A 153 17.56 -8.60 -0.17
CA GLU A 153 16.95 -9.12 -1.41
C GLU A 153 17.89 -9.03 -2.64
N LEU A 154 19.04 -8.37 -2.51
CA LEU A 154 20.03 -8.18 -3.59
C LEU A 154 21.25 -9.12 -3.49
N ASP A 155 21.40 -9.81 -2.35
CA ASP A 155 22.43 -10.83 -2.09
C ASP A 155 21.91 -12.26 -2.36
#